data_AF-A0A495XCK7-F1
#
_entry.id   AF-A0A495XCK7-F1
#
_cell.length_a   1.000
_cell.length_b   1.000
_cell.length_c   1.000
_cell.angle_alpha   90.00
_cell.angle_beta   90.00
_cell.angle_gamma   90.00
#
_symmetry.space_group_name_H-M   'P 1'
#
loop_
_entity.id
_entity.type
_entity.pdbx_description
1 polymer ?
#
loop_
_entity_poly.entity_id
_entity_poly.type
_entity_poly.pdbx_seq_one_letter_code
_entity_poly.pdbx_strand_id
1 'polypeptide(L)'
;MNLFGTDTLVIEQPWGAGRHLFGTRYKTTALTEHGVPLATATDRGFLGPLRKLLRATGLSGRTTYDLAVTSPQGQVLLLVHKGAGKPPTRVSRPDGTVVGSVRREGRGAYALLDPHGQRLCSWTDVATFSAGAIAKGAGGRVRRDVLRLRPGTPEPVRSLAVAAALAFDVVRGIGTNHTSGGGFDFPTSA
;
A
#
# COMPACT_ATOMS: atom_id res chain seq x y z
N MET A 1 -16.63 12.97 5.93
CA MET A 1 -15.40 12.28 6.38
C MET A 1 -14.51 12.03 5.17
N ASN A 2 -13.20 12.22 5.27
CA ASN A 2 -12.27 12.02 4.15
C ASN A 2 -11.06 11.17 4.61
N LEU A 3 -10.28 10.67 3.64
CA LEU A 3 -9.15 9.78 3.90
C LEU A 3 -8.15 10.35 4.92
N PHE A 4 -7.79 11.64 4.80
CA PHE A 4 -6.79 12.28 5.66
C PHE A 4 -7.37 12.86 6.96
N GLY A 5 -8.69 12.92 7.12
CA GLY A 5 -9.35 13.34 8.36
C GLY A 5 -9.67 12.18 9.30
N THR A 6 -9.31 10.95 8.94
CA THR A 6 -9.67 9.74 9.69
C THR A 6 -8.43 9.13 10.33
N ASP A 7 -8.45 8.91 11.65
CA ASP A 7 -7.32 8.35 12.39
C ASP A 7 -7.25 6.82 12.32
N THR A 8 -8.38 6.13 12.19
CA THR A 8 -8.40 4.68 11.98
C THR A 8 -8.95 4.32 10.60
N LEU A 9 -8.15 3.61 9.81
CA LEU A 9 -8.55 3.08 8.51
C LEU A 9 -8.59 1.55 8.56
N VAL A 10 -9.68 0.98 8.08
CA VAL A 10 -9.74 -0.43 7.70
C VAL A 10 -9.29 -0.53 6.24
N ILE A 11 -8.28 -1.32 5.96
CA ILE A 11 -7.72 -1.49 4.61
C ILE A 11 -8.08 -2.90 4.13
N GLU A 12 -8.97 -2.96 3.15
CA GLU A 12 -9.34 -4.18 2.47
C GLU A 12 -8.39 -4.47 1.31
N GLN A 13 -7.74 -5.63 1.39
CA GLN A 13 -6.94 -6.18 0.31
C GLN A 13 -7.62 -7.41 -0.29
N PRO A 14 -7.81 -7.50 -1.61
CA PRO A 14 -8.37 -8.69 -2.25
C PRO A 14 -7.60 -9.98 -1.90
N TRP A 15 -8.35 -11.04 -1.58
CA TRP A 15 -7.83 -12.35 -1.18
C TRP A 15 -8.45 -13.50 -2.00
N GLY A 16 -7.64 -14.51 -2.35
CA GLY A 16 -8.08 -15.75 -2.98
C GLY A 16 -7.26 -16.16 -4.22
N ALA A 17 -7.46 -17.40 -4.69
CA ALA A 17 -6.71 -17.98 -5.82
C ALA A 17 -6.85 -17.19 -7.14
N GLY A 18 -7.98 -16.50 -7.36
CA GLY A 18 -8.18 -15.60 -8.49
C GLY A 18 -7.22 -14.39 -8.51
N ARG A 19 -6.60 -14.04 -7.37
CA ARG A 19 -5.50 -13.08 -7.32
C ARG A 19 -4.26 -13.60 -8.04
N HIS A 20 -4.08 -14.88 -8.31
CA HIS A 20 -2.94 -15.34 -9.12
C HIS A 20 -3.23 -15.28 -10.63
N LEU A 21 -4.50 -15.39 -11.03
CA LEU A 21 -4.95 -15.32 -12.43
C LEU A 21 -5.12 -13.86 -12.94
N PHE A 22 -5.47 -12.92 -12.06
CA PHE A 22 -5.58 -11.47 -12.35
C PHE A 22 -4.52 -10.62 -11.63
N GLY A 23 -3.50 -11.27 -11.05
CA GLY A 23 -2.59 -10.82 -9.99
C GLY A 23 -1.55 -9.77 -10.27
N THR A 24 -1.69 -9.07 -11.38
CA THR A 24 -0.68 -8.09 -11.78
C THR A 24 -1.09 -6.70 -11.39
N ARG A 25 -2.39 -6.45 -11.18
CA ARG A 25 -2.90 -5.16 -10.71
C ARG A 25 -3.01 -5.13 -9.19
N TYR A 26 -2.33 -4.17 -8.60
CA TYR A 26 -2.48 -3.81 -7.21
C TYR A 26 -3.83 -3.11 -7.02
N LYS A 27 -4.57 -3.55 -5.99
CA LYS A 27 -5.81 -2.89 -5.55
C LYS A 27 -5.94 -3.03 -4.04
N THR A 28 -6.14 -1.93 -3.34
CA THR A 28 -6.53 -1.90 -1.92
C THR A 28 -7.59 -0.82 -1.72
N THR A 29 -8.50 -1.04 -0.77
CA THR A 29 -9.58 -0.09 -0.45
C THR A 29 -9.45 0.33 1.01
N ALA A 30 -9.38 1.63 1.29
CA ALA A 30 -9.50 2.17 2.64
C ALA A 30 -10.96 2.48 2.96
N LEU A 31 -11.37 2.09 4.15
CA LEU A 31 -12.69 2.32 4.72
C LEU A 31 -12.58 2.90 6.13
N THR A 32 -13.65 3.51 6.61
CA THR A 32 -13.83 3.81 8.04
C THR A 32 -13.99 2.51 8.84
N GLU A 33 -13.92 2.60 10.17
CA GLU A 33 -14.24 1.47 11.07
C GLU A 33 -15.67 0.94 10.87
N HIS A 34 -16.59 1.78 10.37
CA HIS A 34 -17.97 1.41 10.05
C HIS A 34 -18.15 0.89 8.62
N GLY A 35 -17.07 0.67 7.86
CA GLY A 35 -17.12 0.11 6.52
C GLY A 35 -17.52 1.10 5.41
N VAL A 36 -17.46 2.41 5.68
CA VAL A 36 -17.72 3.43 4.64
C VAL A 36 -16.45 3.63 3.82
N PRO A 37 -16.48 3.52 2.47
CA PRO A 37 -15.29 3.67 1.64
C PRO A 37 -14.76 5.11 1.67
N LEU A 38 -13.44 5.25 1.83
CA LEU A 38 -12.74 6.53 1.88
C LEU A 38 -11.78 6.74 0.71
N ALA A 39 -11.15 5.67 0.22
CA ALA A 39 -10.30 5.72 -0.98
C ALA A 39 -10.01 4.32 -1.52
N THR A 40 -9.55 4.26 -2.77
CA THR A 40 -9.00 3.05 -3.39
C THR A 40 -7.61 3.34 -3.94
N ALA A 41 -6.61 2.50 -3.65
CA ALA A 41 -5.31 2.55 -4.30
C ALA A 41 -5.23 1.49 -5.40
N THR A 42 -4.99 1.90 -6.64
CA THR A 42 -4.91 1.01 -7.81
C THR A 42 -3.76 1.38 -8.74
N ASP A 43 -3.21 0.41 -9.47
CA ASP A 43 -2.23 0.72 -10.53
C ASP A 43 -2.79 1.73 -11.55
N ARG A 44 -1.96 2.71 -11.91
CA ARG A 44 -2.20 3.66 -12.97
C ARG A 44 -1.68 3.09 -14.30
N GLY A 45 -2.57 2.96 -15.27
CA GLY A 45 -2.23 2.61 -16.64
C GLY A 45 -2.19 1.11 -16.96
N PHE A 46 -1.85 0.82 -18.22
CA PHE A 46 -1.77 -0.54 -18.73
C PHE A 46 -0.46 -1.21 -18.31
N LEU A 47 -0.56 -2.39 -17.71
CA LEU A 47 0.59 -3.24 -17.44
C LEU A 47 0.95 -3.96 -18.74
N GLY A 48 2.01 -3.50 -19.41
CA GLY A 48 2.56 -4.21 -20.56
C GLY A 48 2.87 -5.68 -20.25
N PRO A 49 2.86 -6.57 -21.25
CA PRO A 49 2.95 -8.02 -21.07
C PRO A 49 4.20 -8.46 -20.29
N LEU A 50 5.33 -7.78 -20.47
CA LEU A 50 6.57 -8.05 -19.74
C LEU A 50 6.45 -7.77 -18.22
N ARG A 51 5.83 -6.63 -17.83
CA ARG A 51 5.59 -6.30 -16.42
C ARG A 51 4.57 -7.24 -15.80
N LYS A 52 3.56 -7.65 -16.58
CA LYS A 52 2.58 -8.66 -16.17
C LYS A 52 3.30 -9.96 -15.79
N LEU A 53 4.21 -10.44 -16.64
CA LEU A 53 4.99 -11.65 -16.40
C LEU A 53 5.92 -11.51 -15.18
N LEU A 54 6.64 -10.40 -15.04
CA LEU A 54 7.53 -10.16 -13.90
C LEU A 54 6.80 -10.09 -12.55
N ARG A 55 5.57 -9.54 -12.53
CA ARG A 55 4.74 -9.50 -11.32
C ARG A 55 4.11 -10.85 -10.97
N ALA A 56 3.95 -11.73 -11.96
CA ALA A 56 3.48 -13.10 -11.76
C ALA A 56 4.57 -14.06 -11.25
N THR A 57 5.84 -13.65 -11.28
CA THR A 57 6.97 -14.44 -10.74
C THR A 57 7.45 -13.90 -9.38
N GLY A 58 8.44 -14.57 -8.76
CA GLY A 58 9.08 -14.11 -7.52
C GLY A 58 9.81 -12.75 -7.61
N LEU A 59 9.85 -12.13 -8.80
CA LEU A 59 10.47 -10.82 -9.04
C LEU A 59 9.52 -9.64 -8.79
N SER A 60 8.26 -9.87 -8.41
CA SER A 60 7.24 -8.84 -8.20
C SER A 60 7.71 -7.68 -7.31
N GLY A 61 8.48 -7.96 -6.25
CA GLY A 61 9.08 -6.96 -5.37
C GLY A 61 10.10 -6.03 -6.01
N ARG A 62 10.73 -6.45 -7.12
CA ARG A 62 11.72 -5.67 -7.88
C ARG A 62 11.11 -4.85 -9.01
N THR A 63 9.82 -5.06 -9.30
CA THR A 63 9.11 -4.33 -10.36
C THR A 63 8.75 -2.92 -9.94
N THR A 64 8.50 -2.07 -10.94
CA THR A 64 7.95 -0.73 -10.76
C THR A 64 6.48 -0.81 -10.38
N TYR A 65 6.04 0.10 -9.52
CA TYR A 65 4.62 0.32 -9.22
C TYR A 65 4.31 1.80 -9.39
N ASP A 66 3.18 2.10 -10.00
CA ASP A 66 2.65 3.44 -10.12
C ASP A 66 1.17 3.35 -9.74
N LEU A 67 0.83 3.80 -8.54
CA LEU A 67 -0.51 3.67 -7.98
C LEU A 67 -1.15 5.04 -7.87
N ALA A 68 -2.44 5.12 -8.20
CA ALA A 68 -3.29 6.25 -7.87
C ALA A 68 -4.16 5.89 -6.66
N VAL A 69 -4.15 6.74 -5.64
CA VAL A 69 -5.11 6.72 -4.53
C VAL A 69 -6.26 7.65 -4.92
N THR A 70 -7.44 7.09 -5.14
CA THR A 70 -8.63 7.82 -5.59
C THR A 70 -9.71 7.85 -4.52
N SER A 71 -10.42 8.96 -4.39
CA SER A 71 -11.63 9.06 -3.57
C SER A 71 -12.77 8.23 -4.17
N PRO A 72 -13.86 7.95 -3.43
CA PRO A 72 -15.04 7.29 -3.97
C PRO A 72 -15.68 8.05 -5.14
N GLN A 73 -15.45 9.36 -5.23
CA GLN A 73 -15.93 10.23 -6.31
C GLN A 73 -14.99 10.20 -7.55
N GLY A 74 -13.91 9.42 -7.52
CA GLY A 74 -12.96 9.28 -8.63
C GLY A 74 -11.83 10.32 -8.65
N GLN A 75 -11.78 11.24 -7.69
CA GLN A 75 -10.71 12.23 -7.61
C GLN A 75 -9.41 11.58 -7.16
N VAL A 76 -8.31 11.80 -7.87
CA VAL A 76 -6.97 11.37 -7.41
C VAL A 76 -6.56 12.24 -6.22
N LEU A 77 -6.19 11.60 -5.12
CA LEU A 77 -5.73 12.24 -3.88
C LEU A 77 -4.21 12.19 -3.77
N LEU A 78 -3.61 11.04 -4.09
CA LEU A 78 -2.17 10.82 -4.07
C LEU A 78 -1.74 9.90 -5.21
N LEU A 79 -0.48 10.03 -5.59
CA LEU A 79 0.24 9.12 -6.47
C LEU A 79 1.36 8.46 -5.68
N VAL A 80 1.48 7.14 -5.78
CA VAL A 80 2.50 6.35 -5.10
C VAL A 80 3.35 5.64 -6.15
N HIS A 81 4.62 6.04 -6.22
CA HIS A 81 5.55 5.52 -7.20
C HIS A 81 6.67 4.73 -6.55
N LYS A 82 6.86 3.49 -6.97
CA LYS A 82 8.03 2.68 -6.63
C LYS A 82 8.81 2.39 -7.91
N GLY A 83 10.08 2.79 -7.92
CA GLY A 83 11.01 2.44 -8.99
C GLY A 83 11.38 0.95 -9.03
N ALA A 84 12.18 0.57 -10.03
CA ALA A 84 12.80 -0.74 -10.07
C ALA A 84 13.87 -0.84 -8.97
N GLY A 85 13.99 -2.00 -8.33
CA GLY A 85 14.99 -2.21 -7.27
C GLY A 85 14.53 -1.85 -5.85
N LYS A 86 15.47 -1.37 -5.03
CA LYS A 86 15.25 -1.07 -3.60
C LYS A 86 14.74 0.37 -3.39
N PRO A 87 14.01 0.63 -2.28
CA PRO A 87 13.32 1.90 -1.98
C PRO A 87 14.22 3.15 -2.10
N PRO A 88 13.65 4.37 -2.20
CA PRO A 88 12.36 4.76 -1.61
C PRO A 88 11.15 4.70 -2.54
N THR A 89 9.97 4.47 -1.96
CA THR A 89 8.67 4.66 -2.61
C THR A 89 8.28 6.13 -2.48
N ARG A 90 8.18 6.85 -3.60
CA ARG A 90 7.83 8.27 -3.65
C ARG A 90 6.32 8.47 -3.56
N VAL A 91 5.90 9.52 -2.87
CA VAL A 91 4.51 9.96 -2.78
C VAL A 91 4.42 11.38 -3.32
N SER A 92 3.49 11.62 -4.22
CA SER A 92 3.21 12.96 -4.76
C SER A 92 1.71 13.24 -4.80
N ARG A 93 1.37 14.52 -4.89
CA ARG A 93 0.02 14.98 -5.19
C ARG A 93 -0.26 14.85 -6.71
N PRO A 94 -1.53 14.95 -7.14
CA PRO A 94 -1.91 14.82 -8.55
C PRO A 94 -1.34 15.92 -9.44
N ASP A 95 -1.07 17.10 -8.86
CA ASP A 95 -0.42 18.25 -9.50
C ASP A 95 1.09 18.05 -9.75
N GLY A 96 1.66 16.91 -9.31
CA GLY A 96 3.08 16.61 -9.41
C GLY A 96 3.91 17.05 -8.21
N THR A 97 3.34 17.78 -7.25
CA THR A 97 4.03 18.22 -6.04
C THR A 97 4.46 17.00 -5.22
N VAL A 98 5.75 16.84 -4.98
CA VAL A 98 6.29 15.73 -4.17
C VAL A 98 5.95 15.98 -2.70
N VAL A 99 5.29 15.00 -2.07
CA VAL A 99 4.98 15.01 -0.64
C VAL A 99 6.18 14.52 0.17
N GLY A 100 6.86 13.51 -0.37
CA GLY A 100 8.04 12.89 0.25
C GLY A 100 8.22 11.47 -0.23
N SER A 101 8.83 10.63 0.60
CA SER A 101 9.02 9.23 0.28
C SER A 101 9.09 8.32 1.50
N VAL A 102 8.89 7.03 1.27
CA VAL A 102 8.92 5.99 2.30
C VAL A 102 10.06 5.03 1.98
N ARG A 103 11.00 4.88 2.91
CA ARG A 103 12.17 4.01 2.76
C ARG A 103 12.12 2.88 3.77
N ARG A 104 12.23 1.64 3.30
CA ARG A 104 12.41 0.47 4.18
C ARG A 104 13.84 0.47 4.72
N GLU A 105 13.99 0.42 6.04
CA GLU A 105 15.29 0.39 6.73
C GLU A 105 15.59 -0.99 7.33
N GLY A 106 14.57 -1.82 7.53
CA GLY A 106 14.73 -3.15 8.09
C GLY A 106 13.47 -4.01 7.96
N ARG A 107 13.40 -5.11 8.72
CA ARG A 107 12.16 -5.88 8.85
C ARG A 107 11.19 -5.08 9.73
N GLY A 108 10.10 -4.61 9.13
CA GLY A 108 9.08 -3.83 9.85
C GLY A 108 9.42 -2.36 10.13
N ALA A 109 10.65 -1.92 9.83
CA ALA A 109 11.08 -0.54 10.01
C ALA A 109 11.04 0.25 8.69
N TYR A 110 10.33 1.39 8.71
CA TYR A 110 10.15 2.27 7.57
C TYR A 110 10.34 3.73 7.99
N ALA A 111 11.25 4.43 7.32
CA ALA A 111 11.43 5.86 7.51
C ALA A 111 10.52 6.66 6.57
N LEU A 112 9.90 7.70 7.12
CA LEU A 112 9.19 8.72 6.36
C LEU A 112 10.17 9.86 6.08
N LEU A 113 10.36 10.17 4.80
CA LEU A 113 11.32 11.15 4.32
C LEU A 113 10.57 12.32 3.67
N ASP A 114 11.11 13.52 3.81
CA ASP A 114 10.64 14.72 3.13
C ASP A 114 10.96 14.67 1.61
N PRO A 115 10.59 15.70 0.83
CA PRO A 115 10.91 15.75 -0.61
C PRO A 115 12.41 15.76 -0.94
N HIS A 116 13.26 16.20 0.00
CA HIS A 116 14.72 16.26 -0.15
C HIS A 116 15.43 15.00 0.35
N GLY A 117 14.69 14.02 0.89
CA GLY A 117 15.21 12.77 1.42
C GLY A 117 15.66 12.85 2.88
N GLN A 118 15.41 13.96 3.59
CA GLN A 118 15.66 14.07 5.02
C GLN A 118 14.62 13.28 5.81
N ARG A 119 15.04 12.63 6.88
CA ARG A 119 14.15 11.83 7.73
C ARG A 119 13.26 12.75 8.55
N LEU A 120 11.95 12.55 8.42
CA LEU A 120 10.94 13.18 9.28
C LEU A 120 10.75 12.38 10.57
N CYS A 121 10.51 11.07 10.45
CA CYS A 121 10.31 10.15 11.58
C CYS A 121 10.33 8.68 11.11
N SER A 122 10.23 7.74 12.05
CA SER A 122 9.81 6.36 11.73
C SER A 122 8.29 6.32 11.52
N TRP A 123 7.82 5.47 10.61
CA TRP A 123 6.39 5.23 10.41
C TRP A 123 5.71 4.71 11.69
N THR A 124 6.42 3.90 12.48
CA THR A 124 5.93 3.37 13.75
C THR A 124 5.74 4.43 14.84
N ASP A 125 6.36 5.60 14.69
CA ASP A 125 6.23 6.71 15.66
C ASP A 125 4.85 7.39 15.55
N VAL A 126 4.20 7.23 14.40
CA VAL A 126 2.95 7.92 14.04
C VAL A 126 1.83 6.98 13.63
N ALA A 127 2.12 5.70 13.41
CA ALA A 127 1.15 4.73 12.94
C ALA A 127 1.39 3.35 13.54
N THR A 128 0.30 2.65 13.84
CA THR A 128 0.29 1.20 14.05
C THR A 128 -0.44 0.54 12.90
N PHE A 129 0.05 -0.61 12.46
CA PHE A 129 -0.56 -1.37 11.38
C PHE A 129 -0.67 -2.83 11.79
N SER A 130 -1.90 -3.33 11.86
CA SER A 130 -2.20 -4.72 12.16
C SER A 130 -2.71 -5.40 10.90
N ALA A 131 -1.99 -6.41 10.44
CA ALA A 131 -2.55 -7.32 9.44
C ALA A 131 -3.68 -8.11 10.08
N GLY A 132 -4.87 -8.10 9.48
CA GLY A 132 -6.01 -8.80 10.06
C GLY A 132 -6.38 -10.07 9.33
N ALA A 133 -7.54 -10.60 9.69
CA ALA A 133 -8.04 -11.88 9.19
C ALA A 133 -8.70 -11.75 7.81
N ILE A 134 -8.93 -12.90 7.18
CA ILE A 134 -9.70 -12.99 5.95
C ILE A 134 -11.20 -12.91 6.29
N ALA A 135 -11.89 -12.00 5.62
CA ALA A 135 -13.32 -11.74 5.78
C ALA A 135 -14.04 -11.70 4.42
N LYS A 136 -15.36 -11.66 4.45
CA LYS A 136 -16.19 -11.37 3.27
C LYS A 136 -16.28 -9.86 3.09
N GLY A 137 -15.77 -9.36 1.97
CA GLY A 137 -15.90 -7.98 1.50
C GLY A 137 -16.95 -7.87 0.39
N ALA A 138 -17.18 -6.65 -0.09
CA ALA A 138 -18.22 -6.36 -1.10
C ALA A 138 -18.04 -7.10 -2.43
N GLY A 139 -16.79 -7.44 -2.80
CA GLY A 139 -16.45 -8.11 -4.06
C GLY A 139 -15.86 -9.51 -3.92
N GLY A 140 -15.93 -10.12 -2.72
CA GLY A 140 -15.35 -11.44 -2.47
C GLY A 140 -14.55 -11.50 -1.16
N ARG A 141 -13.66 -12.48 -1.04
CA ARG A 141 -12.80 -12.60 0.14
C ARG A 141 -11.77 -11.47 0.13
N VAL A 142 -11.58 -10.84 1.29
CA VAL A 142 -10.60 -9.77 1.50
C VAL A 142 -9.85 -10.02 2.80
N ARG A 143 -8.59 -9.61 2.86
CA ARG A 143 -7.92 -9.40 4.13
C ARG A 143 -8.23 -8.00 4.62
N ARG A 144 -8.60 -7.86 5.90
CA ARG A 144 -8.84 -6.56 6.55
C ARG A 144 -7.69 -6.19 7.44
N ASP A 145 -6.84 -5.29 6.98
CA ASP A 145 -5.80 -4.69 7.80
C ASP A 145 -6.35 -3.46 8.53
N VAL A 146 -5.74 -3.09 9.65
CA VAL A 146 -6.13 -1.89 10.40
C VAL A 146 -4.91 -0.99 10.54
N LEU A 147 -5.02 0.22 10.00
CA LEU A 147 -4.10 1.32 10.26
C LEU A 147 -4.71 2.21 11.35
N ARG A 148 -3.97 2.45 12.44
CA ARG A 148 -4.29 3.52 13.39
C ARG A 148 -3.18 4.56 13.38
N LEU A 149 -3.52 5.78 13.04
CA LEU A 149 -2.65 6.95 13.07
C LEU A 149 -2.73 7.61 14.45
N ARG A 150 -1.65 8.23 14.87
CA ARG A 150 -1.66 9.12 16.03
C ARG A 150 -2.56 10.34 15.71
N PRO A 151 -3.54 10.66 16.57
CA PRO A 151 -4.36 11.86 16.38
C PRO A 151 -3.50 13.11 16.27
N GLY A 152 -3.86 14.02 15.35
CA GLY A 152 -3.11 15.25 15.11
C GLY A 152 -1.77 15.08 14.39
N THR A 153 -1.46 13.90 13.82
CA THR A 153 -0.27 13.72 12.96
C THR A 153 -0.26 14.78 11.84
N PRO A 154 0.79 15.61 11.73
CA PRO A 154 0.81 16.72 10.78
C PRO A 154 1.10 16.25 9.35
N GLU A 155 0.83 17.12 8.37
CA GLU A 155 1.35 16.96 7.01
C GLU A 155 2.84 17.33 6.97
N PRO A 156 3.67 16.71 6.09
CA PRO A 156 3.33 15.65 5.13
C PRO A 156 3.31 14.23 5.73
N VAL A 157 3.65 14.09 7.00
CA VAL A 157 3.83 12.79 7.69
C VAL A 157 2.58 11.93 7.59
N ARG A 158 1.39 12.54 7.76
CA ARG A 158 0.11 11.85 7.65
C ARG A 158 -0.14 11.28 6.25
N SER A 159 0.03 12.08 5.21
CA SER A 159 -0.09 11.61 3.82
C SER A 159 0.87 10.45 3.53
N LEU A 160 2.12 10.54 4.00
CA LEU A 160 3.11 9.48 3.83
C LEU A 160 2.73 8.20 4.56
N ALA A 161 2.24 8.30 5.80
CA ALA A 161 1.82 7.14 6.59
C ALA A 161 0.59 6.43 5.99
N VAL A 162 -0.39 7.19 5.50
CA VAL A 162 -1.57 6.65 4.80
C VAL A 162 -1.16 5.97 3.49
N ALA A 163 -0.32 6.63 2.68
CA ALA A 163 0.18 6.05 1.43
C ALA A 163 0.98 4.76 1.68
N ALA A 164 1.81 4.73 2.73
CA ALA A 164 2.56 3.54 3.11
C ALA A 164 1.65 2.36 3.47
N ALA A 165 0.57 2.60 4.20
CA ALA A 165 -0.39 1.59 4.59
C ALA A 165 -1.20 1.07 3.39
N LEU A 166 -1.68 1.97 2.54
CA LEU A 166 -2.44 1.62 1.33
C LEU A 166 -1.60 0.84 0.32
N ALA A 167 -0.30 1.10 0.26
CA ALA A 167 0.66 0.45 -0.62
C ALA A 167 1.59 -0.52 0.12
N PHE A 168 1.18 -1.08 1.27
CA PHE A 168 2.08 -1.76 2.20
C PHE A 168 2.87 -2.91 1.55
N ASP A 169 2.25 -3.72 0.69
CA ASP A 169 2.97 -4.81 -0.01
C ASP A 169 3.99 -4.29 -1.02
N VAL A 170 3.74 -3.14 -1.62
CA VAL A 170 4.67 -2.46 -2.52
C VAL A 170 5.86 -1.90 -1.73
N VAL A 171 5.58 -1.18 -0.63
CA VAL A 171 6.60 -0.57 0.25
C VAL A 171 7.51 -1.63 0.90
N ARG A 172 6.95 -2.77 1.33
CA ARG A 172 7.75 -3.87 1.90
C ARG A 172 8.58 -4.63 0.86
N GLY A 173 8.37 -4.35 -0.43
CA GLY A 173 9.12 -4.96 -1.53
C GLY A 173 8.65 -6.38 -1.85
N ILE A 174 7.37 -6.67 -1.60
CA ILE A 174 6.75 -7.97 -1.88
C ILE A 174 5.85 -7.90 -3.13
N GLY A 175 5.28 -6.74 -3.41
CA GLY A 175 4.46 -6.52 -4.59
C GLY A 175 3.12 -7.24 -4.52
N THR A 176 2.60 -7.70 -5.66
CA THR A 176 1.28 -8.34 -5.74
C THR A 176 1.28 -9.85 -5.48
N ASN A 177 2.45 -10.50 -5.45
CA ASN A 177 2.54 -11.97 -5.52
C ASN A 177 2.40 -12.70 -4.17
N HIS A 178 2.34 -11.98 -3.04
CA HIS A 178 2.12 -12.63 -1.75
C HIS A 178 0.82 -12.17 -1.10
N THR A 179 0.06 -13.16 -0.66
CA THR A 179 -1.07 -13.07 0.23
C THR A 179 -0.52 -12.89 1.64
N SER A 180 -0.26 -11.65 2.06
CA SER A 180 0.17 -11.38 3.43
C SER A 180 -0.96 -11.79 4.37
N GLY A 181 -0.84 -12.89 5.10
CA GLY A 181 -1.93 -13.39 5.94
C GLY A 181 -1.77 -14.89 6.17
N GLY A 182 -0.92 -15.24 7.13
CA GLY A 182 -0.62 -16.63 7.46
C GLY A 182 0.66 -17.14 6.79
N GLY A 183 1.46 -17.85 7.56
CA GLY A 183 2.59 -18.61 7.05
C GLY A 183 2.13 -19.55 5.95
N PHE A 184 2.85 -19.54 4.85
CA PHE A 184 3.03 -20.75 4.06
C PHE A 184 4.47 -21.15 4.29
N ASP A 185 4.65 -22.15 5.16
CA ASP A 185 5.82 -23.01 5.08
C ASP A 185 5.83 -23.58 3.66
N PHE A 186 6.89 -23.27 2.91
CA PHE A 186 7.26 -24.16 1.83
C PHE A 186 7.76 -25.45 2.50
N PRO A 187 7.44 -26.65 1.98
CA PRO A 187 8.22 -27.81 2.34
C PRO A 187 9.66 -27.49 1.92
N THR A 188 10.55 -27.29 2.89
CA THR A 188 11.97 -27.51 2.64
C THR A 188 12.09 -28.99 2.38
N SER A 189 12.21 -29.34 1.10
CA SER A 189 12.70 -30.64 0.69
C SER A 189 14.02 -30.89 1.43
N ALA A 190 14.00 -31.90 2.30
CA ALA A 190 15.20 -32.65 2.63
C ALA A 190 15.40 -33.69 1.52
#